data_AF-A0A965CYP5-F1
#
_entry.id   AF-A0A965CYP5-F1
#
_cell.length_a   1.000
_cell.length_b   1.000
_cell.length_c   1.000
_cell.angle_alpha   90.00
_cell.angle_beta   90.00
_cell.angle_gamma   90.00
#
_symmetry.space_group_name_H-M   'P 1'
#
loop_
_entity.id
_entity.type
_entity.pdbx_description
1 polymer ?
#
loop_
_entity_poly.entity_id
_entity_poly.type
_entity_poly.pdbx_seq_one_letter_code
_entity_poly.pdbx_strand_id
1 'polypeptide(L)'
;RELVESVRGPGGGYCLAKDMAQIVVSDIILAVDEPIDATQCGGKENCREDEKCITHDLWAQLNKRIFDYLGGVTLKQLVDDQKAKQSGVAQVHDMREIGRTPRTPVSA
;
A
#
# COMPACT_ATOMS: atom_id res chain seq x y z
N ARG A 1 -4.44 10.35 -9.84
CA ARG A 1 -2.99 10.05 -9.81
C ARG A 1 -2.86 8.60 -10.23
N GLU A 2 -2.21 8.30 -11.35
CA GLU A 2 -2.04 6.90 -11.76
C GLU A 2 -0.92 6.26 -10.94
N LEU A 3 -1.25 5.19 -10.23
CA LEU A 3 -0.30 4.39 -9.44
C LEU A 3 0.12 3.12 -10.16
N VAL A 4 -0.77 2.59 -11.00
CA VAL A 4 -0.57 1.35 -11.74
C VAL A 4 -0.96 1.52 -13.21
N GLU A 5 -0.27 0.79 -14.06
CA GLU A 5 -0.60 0.61 -15.47
C GLU A 5 -1.14 -0.80 -15.70
N SER A 6 -2.11 -0.95 -16.59
CA SER A 6 -2.71 -2.24 -16.92
C SER A 6 -2.20 -2.74 -18.28
N VAL A 7 -1.71 -3.98 -18.30
CA VAL A 7 -1.30 -4.68 -19.53
C VAL A 7 -2.31 -5.79 -19.82
N ARG A 8 -2.88 -5.78 -21.04
CA ARG A 8 -3.84 -6.79 -21.51
C ARG A 8 -3.15 -7.86 -22.38
N GLY A 9 -3.68 -9.08 -22.35
CA GLY A 9 -3.20 -10.22 -23.15
C GLY A 9 -2.67 -11.38 -22.29
N PRO A 10 -2.27 -12.52 -22.89
CA PRO A 10 -1.65 -13.62 -22.17
C PRO A 10 -0.38 -13.15 -21.44
N GLY A 11 -0.33 -13.32 -20.12
CA GLY A 11 0.76 -12.79 -19.28
C GLY A 11 0.59 -11.32 -18.87
N GLY A 12 -0.59 -10.72 -19.09
CA GLY A 12 -0.92 -9.37 -18.63
C GLY A 12 -1.01 -9.25 -17.10
N GLY A 13 -1.29 -8.04 -16.63
CA GLY A 13 -1.32 -7.72 -15.20
C GLY A 13 -1.23 -6.23 -14.94
N TYR A 14 -0.75 -5.88 -13.74
CA TYR A 14 -0.51 -4.50 -13.34
C TYR A 14 0.98 -4.28 -13.05
N CYS A 15 1.50 -3.15 -13.52
CA CYS A 15 2.82 -2.66 -13.18
C CYS A 15 2.69 -1.31 -12.48
N LEU A 16 3.71 -0.90 -11.72
CA LEU A 16 3.72 0.45 -11.17
C LEU A 16 3.86 1.47 -12.29
N ALA A 17 3.03 2.50 -12.28
CA ALA A 17 3.07 3.60 -13.25
C ALA A 17 4.26 4.55 -13.05
N LYS A 18 4.93 4.46 -11.89
CA LYS A 18 6.09 5.29 -11.51
C LYS A 18 7.01 4.54 -10.56
N ASP A 19 8.22 5.07 -10.38
CA ASP A 19 9.21 4.48 -9.47
C ASP A 19 8.68 4.44 -8.02
N MET A 20 9.01 3.37 -7.28
CA MET A 20 8.57 3.17 -5.90
C MET A 20 8.98 4.31 -4.95
N ALA A 21 10.07 5.02 -5.24
CA ALA A 21 10.52 6.19 -4.48
C ALA A 21 9.64 7.44 -4.71
N GLN A 22 8.83 7.44 -5.77
CA GLN A 22 7.91 8.52 -6.11
C GLN A 22 6.46 8.21 -5.70
N ILE A 23 6.21 7.03 -5.15
CA ILE A 23 4.89 6.63 -4.63
C ILE A 23 4.92 6.82 -3.13
N VAL A 24 4.17 7.80 -2.62
CA VAL A 24 3.96 7.99 -1.18
C VAL A 24 2.77 7.17 -0.71
N VAL A 25 2.79 6.73 0.55
CA VAL A 25 1.72 5.89 1.11
C VAL A 25 0.38 6.62 1.11
N SER A 26 0.38 7.93 1.36
CA SER A 26 -0.82 8.76 1.24
C SER A 26 -1.48 8.69 -0.15
N ASP A 27 -0.72 8.58 -1.25
CA ASP A 27 -1.30 8.42 -2.59
C ASP A 27 -2.07 7.09 -2.70
N ILE A 28 -1.55 6.02 -2.10
CA ILE A 28 -2.15 4.69 -2.14
C ILE A 28 -3.47 4.69 -1.36
N ILE A 29 -3.49 5.29 -0.16
CA ILE A 29 -4.70 5.38 0.66
C ILE A 29 -5.78 6.23 -0.03
N LEU A 30 -5.39 7.35 -0.65
CA LEU A 30 -6.33 8.18 -1.42
C LEU A 30 -6.85 7.47 -2.68
N ALA A 31 -6.05 6.60 -3.29
CA ALA A 31 -6.47 5.85 -4.48
C ALA A 31 -7.50 4.76 -4.20
N VAL A 32 -7.63 4.32 -2.94
CA VAL A 32 -8.65 3.34 -2.51
C VAL A 32 -9.88 3.98 -1.88
N ASP A 33 -10.05 5.30 -2.04
CA ASP A 33 -11.17 6.09 -1.52
C ASP A 33 -11.43 5.91 -0.01
N GLU A 34 -10.37 5.70 0.78
CA GLU A 34 -10.46 5.65 2.25
C GLU A 34 -10.15 7.04 2.83
N PRO A 35 -11.17 7.84 3.21
CA PRO A 35 -10.93 9.10 3.88
C PRO A 35 -10.38 8.82 5.29
N ILE A 36 -9.15 9.27 5.55
CA ILE A 36 -8.63 9.33 6.92
C ILE A 36 -9.30 10.52 7.60
N ASP A 37 -10.53 10.32 8.05
CA ASP A 37 -11.28 11.31 8.78
C ASP A 37 -11.78 10.75 10.11
N ALA A 38 -11.15 11.17 11.20
CA ALA A 38 -11.61 10.89 12.56
C ALA A 38 -12.75 11.84 13.01
N THR A 39 -13.12 12.84 12.21
CA THR A 39 -14.24 13.74 12.50
C THR A 39 -15.55 13.15 11.98
N GLN A 40 -16.68 13.42 12.65
CA GLN A 40 -18.00 13.02 12.14
C GLN A 40 -18.51 13.92 11.01
N CYS A 41 -17.74 14.95 10.63
CA CYS A 41 -18.18 16.06 9.78
C CYS A 41 -17.34 16.22 8.50
N GLY A 42 -16.45 15.29 8.14
CA GLY A 42 -15.65 15.48 6.92
C GLY A 42 -14.63 16.61 7.02
N GLY A 43 -14.32 17.08 8.24
CA GLY A 43 -13.58 18.34 8.45
C GLY A 43 -14.35 19.63 8.13
N LYS A 44 -15.66 19.59 7.84
CA LYS A 44 -16.46 20.74 7.41
C LYS A 44 -17.00 21.63 8.54
N GLU A 45 -16.56 21.38 9.77
CA GLU A 45 -16.95 22.14 10.98
C GLU A 45 -18.46 22.18 11.26
N ASN A 46 -19.28 21.33 10.62
CA ASN A 46 -20.74 21.26 10.81
C ASN A 46 -21.16 20.04 11.65
N CYS A 47 -20.41 19.78 12.71
CA CYS A 47 -20.43 18.50 13.40
C CYS A 47 -21.67 18.32 14.30
N ARG A 48 -22.34 19.40 14.70
CA ARG A 48 -23.68 19.41 15.32
C ARG A 48 -24.43 20.68 14.94
N GLU A 49 -25.63 20.55 14.37
CA GLU A 49 -26.51 21.71 14.08
C GLU A 49 -25.82 22.83 13.27
N ASP A 50 -24.96 22.46 12.31
CA ASP A 50 -24.11 23.38 11.54
C ASP A 50 -23.05 24.15 12.36
N GLU A 51 -22.80 23.72 13.60
CA GLU A 51 -21.74 24.22 14.46
C GLU A 51 -20.58 23.23 14.65
N LYS A 52 -19.41 23.81 14.91
CA LYS A 52 -18.15 23.11 15.16
C LYS A 52 -18.20 22.37 16.49
N CYS A 53 -17.91 21.07 16.50
CA CYS A 53 -17.85 20.34 17.77
C CYS A 53 -16.63 20.79 18.60
N ILE A 54 -16.76 20.72 19.93
CA ILE A 54 -15.72 21.11 20.89
C ILE A 54 -14.38 20.39 20.61
N THR A 55 -14.44 19.15 20.15
CA THR A 55 -13.26 18.32 19.85
C THR A 55 -12.79 18.44 18.40
N HIS A 56 -13.40 19.30 17.58
CA HIS A 56 -13.11 19.38 16.15
C HIS A 56 -11.63 19.65 15.88
N ASP A 57 -11.07 20.69 16.52
CA ASP A 57 -9.68 21.09 16.30
C ASP A 57 -8.69 20.00 16.70
N LEU A 58 -9.03 19.21 17.71
CA LEU A 58 -8.22 18.07 18.13
C LEU A 58 -8.17 17.00 17.05
N TRP A 59 -9.34 16.61 16.53
CA TRP A 59 -9.45 15.58 15.49
C TRP A 59 -8.89 16.04 14.15
N ALA A 60 -9.14 17.29 13.75
CA ALA A 60 -8.59 17.87 12.53
C ALA A 60 -7.06 17.92 12.56
N GLN A 61 -6.47 18.30 13.70
CA GLN A 61 -5.01 18.28 13.86
C GLN A 61 -4.45 16.86 13.83
N LEU A 62 -5.14 15.88 14.43
CA LEU A 62 -4.73 14.49 14.35
C LEU A 62 -4.75 13.97 12.92
N ASN A 63 -5.85 14.18 12.19
CA ASN A 63 -5.99 13.81 10.79
C ASN A 63 -4.81 14.39 9.97
N LYS A 64 -4.50 15.68 10.16
CA LYS A 64 -3.38 16.33 9.49
C LYS A 64 -2.04 15.64 9.81
N ARG A 65 -1.76 15.34 11.08
CA ARG A 65 -0.52 14.66 11.47
C ARG A 65 -0.39 13.27 10.87
N ILE A 66 -1.50 12.53 10.78
CA ILE A 66 -1.53 11.21 10.13
C ILE A 66 -1.21 11.36 8.65
N PHE A 67 -1.87 12.27 7.95
CA PHE A 67 -1.61 12.52 6.53
C PHE A 67 -0.18 13.00 6.26
N ASP A 68 0.34 13.92 7.07
CA ASP A 68 1.71 14.42 6.95
C ASP A 68 2.73 13.28 7.10
N TYR A 69 2.51 12.38 8.07
CA TYR A 69 3.36 11.20 8.24
C TYR A 69 3.27 10.25 7.03
N LEU A 70 2.06 9.91 6.57
CA LEU A 70 1.86 9.04 5.41
C LEU A 70 2.35 9.66 4.10
N GLY A 71 2.42 10.99 4.02
CA GLY A 71 3.05 11.74 2.93
C GLY A 71 4.58 11.70 2.97
N GLY A 72 5.19 11.46 4.13
CA GLY A 72 6.63 11.33 4.30
C GLY A 72 7.19 9.93 4.03
N VAL A 73 6.33 8.91 3.93
CA VAL A 73 6.72 7.52 3.72
C VAL A 73 6.49 7.11 2.27
N THR A 74 7.50 6.51 1.64
CA THR A 74 7.42 5.99 0.25
C THR A 74 7.20 4.48 0.22
N LEU A 75 6.62 3.99 -0.87
CA LEU A 75 6.49 2.55 -1.13
C LEU A 75 7.85 1.85 -1.13
N LYS A 76 8.88 2.51 -1.66
CA LYS A 76 10.26 2.00 -1.64
C LYS A 76 10.74 1.72 -0.22
N GLN A 77 10.55 2.67 0.69
CA GLN A 77 10.95 2.50 2.10
C GLN A 77 10.27 1.28 2.74
N LEU A 78 8.96 1.11 2.51
CA LEU A 78 8.22 -0.06 3.02
C LEU A 78 8.77 -1.40 2.50
N VAL A 79 9.14 -1.45 1.21
CA VAL A 79 9.72 -2.65 0.59
C VAL A 79 11.12 -2.92 1.16
N ASP A 80 11.95 -1.89 1.30
CA ASP A 80 13.31 -2.02 1.82
C ASP A 80 13.30 -2.47 3.29
N ASP A 81 12.41 -1.90 4.11
CA ASP A 81 12.20 -2.31 5.51
C ASP A 81 11.77 -3.77 5.64
N GLN A 82 10.87 -4.22 4.75
CA GLN A 82 10.42 -5.61 4.71
C GLN A 82 11.56 -6.56 4.33
N LYS A 83 12.39 -6.21 3.35
CA LYS A 83 13.56 -7.00 2.94
C LYS A 83 14.59 -7.09 4.07
N ALA A 84 14.84 -5.98 4.77
CA ALA A 84 15.74 -5.96 5.92
C ALA A 84 15.25 -6.92 7.03
N LYS A 85 13.95 -6.96 7.31
CA LYS A 85 13.34 -7.89 8.28
C LYS A 85 13.41 -9.36 7.83
N GLN A 86 13.19 -9.63 6.54
CA GLN A 86 13.23 -10.99 5.99
C GLN A 86 14.64 -11.57 5.92
N SER A 87 15.68 -10.73 5.90
CA SER A 87 17.09 -11.15 5.93
C SER A 87 17.48 -11.87 7.23
N GLY A 88 16.65 -11.80 8.28
CA GLY A 88 16.83 -12.53 9.55
C GLY A 88 16.09 -13.87 9.62
N VAL A 89 15.29 -14.24 8.62
CA VAL A 89 14.58 -15.53 8.56
C VAL A 89 15.26 -16.39 7.51
N ALA A 90 16.01 -17.40 7.94
CA ALA A 90 16.64 -18.35 7.03
C ALA A 90 15.59 -18.93 6.08
N GLN A 91 15.76 -18.71 4.78
CA GLN A 91 14.89 -19.35 3.80
C GLN A 91 15.06 -20.86 3.89
N VAL A 92 14.00 -21.56 4.31
CA VAL A 92 13.98 -23.02 4.31
C VAL A 92 13.93 -23.46 2.85
N HIS A 93 15.09 -23.75 2.29
CA HIS A 93 15.20 -24.33 0.96
C HIS A 93 14.56 -25.73 1.00
N ASP A 94 13.50 -25.96 0.23
CA ASP A 94 12.89 -27.28 0.12
C ASP A 94 13.83 -28.21 -0.65
N MET A 95 14.57 -29.04 0.09
CA MET A 95 15.58 -29.94 -0.43
C MET A 95 14.99 -31.15 -1.19
N ARG A 96 13.65 -31.29 -1.26
CA ARG A 96 12.97 -32.43 -1.91
C ARG A 96 12.96 -32.34 -3.45
N GLU A 97 13.38 -31.22 -4.04
CA GLU A 97 13.44 -31.07 -5.51
C GLU A 97 14.67 -31.71 -6.17
N ILE A 98 15.69 -32.11 -5.39
CA ILE A 98 16.95 -32.68 -5.93
C ILE A 98 16.73 -34.07 -6.59
N GLY A 99 15.55 -34.70 -6.39
CA GLY A 99 15.26 -36.06 -6.83
C GLY A 99 14.28 -36.25 -8.00
N ARG A 100 13.76 -35.19 -8.64
CA ARG A 100 12.85 -35.39 -9.80
C ARG A 100 13.65 -35.68 -11.07
N THR A 101 13.75 -36.96 -11.42
CA THR A 101 14.19 -37.36 -12.76
C THR A 101 13.24 -36.77 -13.82
N PRO A 102 13.75 -36.28 -14.96
CA PRO A 102 12.89 -35.75 -16.03
C PRO A 102 11.97 -36.85 -16.54
N ARG A 103 10.66 -36.61 -16.51
CA ARG A 103 9.70 -37.50 -17.20
C ARG A 103 9.80 -37.23 -18.70
N THR A 104 10.19 -38.24 -19.46
CA THR A 104 10.07 -38.22 -20.91
C THR A 104 8.60 -38.15 -21.30
N PRO A 105 8.22 -37.32 -22.29
CA PRO A 105 6.86 -37.29 -22.78
C PRO A 105 6.55 -38.60 -23.52
N VAL A 106 5.39 -39.19 -23.23
CA VAL A 106 4.83 -40.30 -24.00
C VAL A 106 4.13 -39.71 -25.21
N SER A 107 4.58 -40.04 -26.41
CA SER A 107 3.86 -39.73 -27.66
C SER A 107 2.68 -40.69 -27.85
N ALA A 108 1.51 -40.11 -28.11
CA ALA A 108 0.49 -40.62 -29.02
C ALA A 108 -0.33 -39.43 -29.52
#